data_AF-A0A9X8ZD07-F1
#
_entry.id   AF-A0A9X8ZD07-F1
#
_cell.length_a   1.000
_cell.length_b   1.000
_cell.length_c   1.000
_cell.angle_alpha   90.00
_cell.angle_beta   90.00
_cell.angle_gamma   90.00
#
_symmetry.space_group_name_H-M   'P 1'
#
loop_
_entity.id
_entity.type
_entity.pdbx_description
1 polymer ?
#
loop_
_entity_poly.entity_id
_entity_poly.type
_entity_poly.pdbx_seq_one_letter_code
_entity_poly.pdbx_strand_id
1 'polypeptide(L)'
;MKKGISSLIIFCFIAIGITSNVVAESDEQFKPPTNIMQSGQWKIEITKGKETTKTTKTYNVVIKNIGKDLDNVEFNTYRNEPNTETKYGLSLNDFQYEKFKQGQVFEFPNFPMSVKANEIEFELSWHGKPHSKEVQGRKYKETFYFFTD
;
A
#
# COMPACT_ATOMS: atom_id res chain seq x y z
N MET A 1 -51.46 -60.23 22.09
CA MET A 1 -51.45 -60.40 20.62
C MET A 1 -50.52 -59.37 20.00
N LYS A 2 -49.51 -59.82 19.23
CA LYS A 2 -48.83 -59.14 18.09
C LYS A 2 -48.24 -57.73 18.35
N LYS A 3 -47.04 -57.31 17.95
CA LYS A 3 -45.90 -57.70 17.09
C LYS A 3 -44.85 -56.62 17.43
N GLY A 4 -43.54 -56.87 17.49
CA GLY A 4 -42.68 -56.98 16.32
C GLY A 4 -41.50 -55.99 16.43
N ILE A 5 -40.31 -56.55 16.66
CA ILE A 5 -38.98 -56.21 16.11
C ILE A 5 -38.84 -54.83 15.43
N SER A 6 -37.84 -54.02 15.83
CA SER A 6 -36.65 -53.78 14.99
C SER A 6 -35.59 -52.89 15.66
N SER A 7 -34.36 -53.39 15.59
CA SER A 7 -33.08 -52.73 15.86
C SER A 7 -32.87 -51.49 14.98
N LEU A 8 -32.17 -50.48 15.51
CA LEU A 8 -31.27 -49.63 14.73
C LEU A 8 -30.20 -48.99 15.65
N ILE A 9 -28.99 -49.53 15.59
CA ILE A 9 -27.78 -48.91 16.17
C ILE A 9 -27.30 -47.87 15.16
N ILE A 10 -27.36 -46.59 15.51
CA ILE A 10 -26.76 -45.50 14.74
C ILE A 10 -25.47 -45.08 15.45
N PHE A 11 -24.35 -45.43 14.82
CA PHE A 11 -23.00 -45.07 15.23
C PHE A 11 -22.63 -43.77 14.48
N CYS A 12 -22.83 -42.60 15.10
CA CYS A 12 -22.39 -41.33 14.52
C CYS A 12 -20.92 -41.07 14.88
N PHE A 13 -20.00 -41.53 14.03
CA PHE A 13 -18.64 -40.99 13.96
C PHE A 13 -18.72 -39.58 13.37
N ILE A 14 -18.75 -38.55 14.21
CA ILE A 14 -18.53 -37.17 13.74
C ILE A 14 -17.02 -37.00 13.62
N ALA A 15 -16.60 -36.92 12.35
CA ALA A 15 -15.24 -36.75 11.92
C ALA A 15 -14.60 -35.47 12.48
N ILE A 16 -13.31 -35.61 12.75
CA ILE A 16 -12.35 -34.62 13.21
C ILE A 16 -12.32 -33.45 12.21
N GLY A 17 -12.78 -32.28 12.63
CA GLY A 17 -12.57 -31.02 11.91
C GLY A 17 -11.15 -30.52 12.14
N ILE A 18 -10.20 -30.96 11.31
CA ILE A 18 -8.90 -30.28 11.19
C ILE A 18 -9.16 -29.00 10.39
N THR A 19 -9.21 -27.85 11.04
CA THR A 19 -9.19 -26.57 10.33
C THR A 19 -7.77 -26.35 9.80
N SER A 20 -7.53 -26.71 8.55
CA SER A 20 -6.38 -26.19 7.82
C SER A 20 -6.60 -24.69 7.65
N ASN A 21 -5.90 -23.88 8.46
CA ASN A 21 -5.66 -22.48 8.13
C ASN A 21 -4.77 -22.49 6.89
N VAL A 22 -5.38 -22.50 5.71
CA VAL A 22 -4.71 -22.12 4.48
C VAL A 22 -4.37 -20.64 4.63
N VAL A 23 -3.13 -20.36 5.03
CA VAL A 23 -2.51 -19.08 4.74
C VAL A 23 -2.36 -19.07 3.24
N ALA A 24 -3.18 -18.26 2.56
CA ALA A 24 -2.96 -17.97 1.17
C ALA A 24 -1.62 -17.24 1.07
N GLU A 25 -0.59 -17.95 0.67
CA GLU A 25 0.63 -17.36 0.14
C GLU A 25 0.21 -16.67 -1.16
N SER A 26 0.03 -15.35 -1.12
CA SER A 26 -0.08 -14.59 -2.35
C SER A 26 1.25 -14.76 -3.05
N ASP A 27 1.25 -15.48 -4.16
CA ASP A 27 2.31 -15.45 -5.15
C ASP A 27 2.56 -13.97 -5.47
N GLU A 28 3.55 -13.36 -4.80
CA GLU A 28 4.15 -12.09 -5.20
C GLU A 28 5.01 -12.40 -6.43
N GLN A 29 4.31 -12.81 -7.49
CA GLN A 29 4.82 -13.05 -8.81
C GLN A 29 5.46 -11.74 -9.27
N PHE A 30 6.78 -11.68 -9.11
CA PHE A 30 7.71 -10.64 -9.54
C PHE A 30 7.05 -9.60 -10.45
N LYS A 31 6.45 -8.58 -9.84
CA LYS A 31 5.87 -7.48 -10.62
C LYS A 31 7.07 -6.74 -11.20
N PRO A 32 7.21 -6.64 -12.53
CA PRO A 32 8.29 -5.86 -13.11
C PRO A 32 8.21 -4.42 -12.58
N PRO A 33 9.35 -3.70 -12.52
CA PRO A 33 9.35 -2.29 -12.13
C PRO A 33 8.30 -1.51 -12.93
N THR A 34 7.14 -1.27 -12.31
CA THR A 34 6.11 -0.48 -12.95
C THR A 34 6.38 0.93 -12.51
N ASN A 35 6.90 1.74 -13.42
CA ASN A 35 7.27 3.12 -13.13
C ASN A 35 6.05 4.03 -12.94
N ILE A 36 4.82 3.51 -13.14
CA ILE A 36 3.55 4.19 -12.89
C ILE A 36 2.61 3.27 -12.10
N MET A 37 2.08 3.75 -10.98
CA MET A 37 1.00 3.09 -10.24
C MET A 37 -0.21 4.00 -10.13
N GLN A 38 -1.40 3.42 -10.10
CA GLN A 38 -2.65 4.17 -10.07
C GLN A 38 -3.71 3.47 -9.23
N SER A 39 -4.47 4.24 -8.44
CA SER A 39 -5.67 3.83 -7.73
C SER A 39 -6.89 4.64 -8.20
N GLY A 40 -8.01 4.60 -7.45
CA GLY A 40 -9.12 5.52 -7.69
C GLY A 40 -8.81 6.97 -7.29
N GLN A 41 -7.85 7.19 -6.40
CA GLN A 41 -7.55 8.51 -5.85
C GLN A 41 -6.22 9.09 -6.37
N TRP A 42 -5.22 8.23 -6.58
CA TRP A 42 -3.85 8.66 -6.84
C TRP A 42 -3.31 8.07 -8.14
N LYS A 43 -2.48 8.85 -8.84
CA LYS A 43 -1.55 8.36 -9.85
C LYS A 43 -0.15 8.77 -9.41
N ILE A 44 0.75 7.80 -9.29
CA ILE A 44 2.14 8.02 -8.91
C ILE A 44 3.01 7.54 -10.06
N GLU A 45 3.92 8.40 -10.49
CA GLU A 45 4.89 8.11 -11.53
C GLU A 45 6.30 8.38 -11.00
N ILE A 46 7.19 7.43 -11.21
CA ILE A 46 8.61 7.59 -10.95
C ILE A 46 9.36 7.48 -12.27
N THR A 47 10.28 8.40 -12.51
CA THR A 47 11.18 8.32 -13.67
C THR A 47 12.61 8.39 -13.20
N LYS A 48 13.51 7.63 -13.81
CA LYS A 48 14.92 7.66 -13.43
C LYS A 48 15.51 9.02 -13.80
N GLY A 49 16.06 9.72 -12.81
CA GLY A 49 16.79 10.95 -12.98
C GLY A 49 18.26 10.70 -13.39
N LYS A 50 19.05 11.77 -13.44
CA LYS A 50 20.50 11.64 -13.66
C LYS A 50 21.15 11.08 -12.40
N GLU A 51 21.96 10.04 -12.56
CA GLU A 51 22.80 9.50 -11.48
C GLU A 51 23.70 10.63 -10.97
N THR A 52 23.60 10.94 -9.68
CA THR A 52 24.36 12.04 -9.06
C THR A 52 25.66 11.56 -8.46
N THR A 53 25.72 10.31 -7.99
CA THR A 53 26.90 9.70 -7.38
C THR A 53 26.93 8.19 -7.61
N LYS A 54 28.06 7.52 -7.29
CA LYS A 54 28.16 6.06 -7.35
C LYS A 54 27.29 5.32 -6.31
N THR A 55 26.76 6.03 -5.32
CA THR A 55 26.06 5.46 -4.16
C THR A 55 24.59 5.83 -4.09
N THR A 56 24.12 6.71 -4.97
CA THR A 56 22.77 7.26 -4.93
C THR A 56 22.15 7.26 -6.32
N LYS A 57 21.08 6.49 -6.47
CA LYS A 57 20.14 6.57 -7.59
C LYS A 57 19.26 7.80 -7.39
N THR A 58 18.90 8.45 -8.49
CA THR A 58 18.04 9.63 -8.46
C THR A 58 16.76 9.33 -9.23
N TYR A 59 15.60 9.73 -8.72
CA TYR A 59 14.32 9.63 -9.40
C TYR A 59 13.62 11.00 -9.47
N ASN A 60 12.78 11.21 -10.46
CA ASN A 60 11.78 12.26 -10.41
C ASN A 60 10.45 11.60 -10.08
N VAL A 61 9.80 12.09 -9.03
CA VAL A 61 8.52 11.59 -8.55
C VAL A 61 7.43 12.59 -8.93
N VAL A 62 6.34 12.09 -9.49
CA VAL A 62 5.13 12.85 -9.77
C VAL A 62 3.95 12.16 -9.09
N ILE A 63 3.33 12.84 -8.13
CA ILE A 63 2.12 12.39 -7.44
C ILE A 63 0.97 13.28 -7.90
N LYS A 64 -0.04 12.68 -8.52
CA LYS A 64 -1.24 13.39 -8.98
C LYS A 64 -2.47 12.87 -8.25
N ASN A 65 -3.26 13.80 -7.74
CA ASN A 65 -4.62 13.47 -7.30
C ASN A 65 -5.52 13.36 -8.54
N ILE A 66 -6.02 12.16 -8.83
CA ILE A 66 -6.94 11.90 -9.94
C ILE A 66 -8.38 11.67 -9.48
N GLY A 67 -8.58 11.48 -8.17
CA GLY A 67 -9.88 11.28 -7.55
C GLY A 67 -10.55 12.60 -7.17
N LYS A 68 -11.18 12.61 -5.99
CA LYS A 68 -11.88 13.80 -5.45
C LYS A 68 -10.93 14.75 -4.73
N ASP A 69 -11.41 15.96 -4.44
CA ASP A 69 -10.78 16.90 -3.51
C ASP A 69 -10.54 16.28 -2.13
N LEU A 70 -9.36 16.58 -1.57
CA LEU A 70 -8.89 16.05 -0.30
C LEU A 70 -8.53 17.15 0.68
N ASP A 71 -8.66 16.83 1.96
CA ASP A 71 -8.26 17.67 3.08
C ASP A 71 -7.12 16.98 3.86
N ASN A 72 -6.20 17.76 4.43
CA ASN A 72 -5.11 17.29 5.29
C ASN A 72 -4.36 16.08 4.69
N VAL A 73 -3.80 16.29 3.49
CA VAL A 73 -3.00 15.29 2.78
C VAL A 73 -1.59 15.27 3.32
N GLU A 74 -1.06 14.07 3.52
CA GLU A 74 0.30 13.82 3.98
C GLU A 74 0.93 12.79 3.04
N PHE A 75 2.15 13.09 2.61
CA PHE A 75 2.95 12.17 1.81
C PHE A 75 4.09 11.64 2.68
N ASN A 76 4.10 10.34 2.93
CA ASN A 76 5.21 9.66 3.56
C ASN A 76 5.85 8.71 2.55
N THR A 77 7.16 8.61 2.59
CA THR A 77 7.94 7.75 1.73
C THR A 77 9.07 7.10 2.46
N TYR A 78 9.32 5.86 2.08
CA TYR A 78 10.34 5.05 2.70
C TYR A 78 11.08 4.26 1.63
N ARG A 79 12.29 3.82 1.97
CA ARG A 79 13.00 2.78 1.24
C ARG A 79 13.41 1.67 2.16
N ASN A 80 13.55 0.47 1.60
CA ASN A 80 14.10 -0.64 2.32
C ASN A 80 15.62 -0.51 2.55
N GLU A 81 16.11 -1.32 3.49
CA GLU A 81 17.53 -1.48 3.78
C GLU A 81 17.90 -2.97 3.81
N PRO A 82 19.15 -3.34 3.43
CA PRO A 82 19.57 -4.73 3.45
C PRO A 82 19.49 -5.34 4.86
N ASN A 83 18.97 -6.57 4.94
CA ASN A 83 18.94 -7.39 6.15
C ASN A 83 18.15 -6.80 7.33
N THR A 84 17.15 -5.96 7.07
CA THR A 84 16.27 -5.41 8.11
C THR A 84 14.88 -5.10 7.57
N GLU A 85 13.88 -5.21 8.43
CA GLU A 85 12.51 -4.73 8.15
C GLU A 85 12.37 -3.21 8.38
N THR A 86 13.36 -2.58 9.02
CA THR A 86 13.36 -1.14 9.27
C THR A 86 13.53 -0.38 7.96
N LYS A 87 12.52 0.40 7.58
CA LYS A 87 12.57 1.26 6.40
C LYS A 87 13.05 2.66 6.76
N TYR A 88 13.82 3.27 5.88
CA TYR A 88 14.38 4.59 6.10
C TYR A 88 13.47 5.63 5.44
N GLY A 89 13.08 6.64 6.21
CA GLY A 89 12.30 7.77 5.71
C GLY A 89 13.06 8.55 4.66
N LEU A 90 12.33 9.06 3.67
CA LEU A 90 12.86 9.87 2.59
C LEU A 90 12.24 11.28 2.62
N SER A 91 12.78 12.18 1.81
CA SER A 91 12.48 13.62 1.88
C SER A 91 11.01 14.01 1.63
N LEU A 92 10.15 13.08 1.21
CA LEU A 92 8.73 13.42 1.05
C LEU A 92 7.95 13.48 2.36
N ASN A 93 8.47 12.88 3.44
CA ASN A 93 7.80 12.80 4.75
C ASN A 93 7.51 14.18 5.38
N ASP A 94 8.14 15.23 4.86
CA ASP A 94 7.99 16.59 5.35
C ASP A 94 6.82 17.35 4.67
N PHE A 95 6.17 16.77 3.65
CA PHE A 95 5.12 17.47 2.90
C PHE A 95 3.71 17.16 3.40
N GLN A 96 3.04 18.23 3.82
CA GLN A 96 1.64 18.23 4.22
C GLN A 96 0.88 19.33 3.49
N TYR A 97 -0.34 19.02 3.06
CA TYR A 97 -1.23 19.94 2.37
C TYR A 97 -2.57 20.00 3.09
N GLU A 98 -2.98 21.20 3.51
CA GLU A 98 -4.32 21.38 4.10
C GLU A 98 -5.44 21.03 3.10
N LYS A 99 -5.24 21.38 1.83
CA LYS A 99 -6.14 21.05 0.70
C LYS A 99 -5.32 20.53 -0.47
N PHE A 100 -5.80 19.47 -1.11
CA PHE A 100 -5.20 18.94 -2.33
C PHE A 100 -6.30 18.62 -3.35
N LYS A 101 -6.36 19.41 -4.42
CA LYS A 101 -7.48 19.41 -5.37
C LYS A 101 -7.39 18.28 -6.38
N GLN A 102 -8.55 17.87 -6.91
CA GLN A 102 -8.57 17.00 -8.08
C GLN A 102 -7.73 17.62 -9.20
N GLY A 103 -6.85 16.82 -9.80
CA GLY A 103 -5.93 17.23 -10.85
C GLY A 103 -4.65 17.90 -10.35
N GLN A 104 -4.56 18.28 -9.07
CA GLN A 104 -3.35 18.86 -8.49
C GLN A 104 -2.21 17.85 -8.53
N VAL A 105 -1.02 18.36 -8.84
CA VAL A 105 0.21 17.59 -8.99
C VAL A 105 1.20 18.07 -7.95
N PHE A 106 1.89 17.12 -7.34
CA PHE A 106 3.09 17.34 -6.57
C PHE A 106 4.26 16.68 -7.30
N GLU A 107 5.30 17.45 -7.56
CA GLU A 107 6.51 17.00 -8.25
C GLU A 107 7.69 17.11 -7.29
N PHE A 108 8.46 16.04 -7.19
CA PHE A 108 9.71 16.03 -6.46
C PHE A 108 10.84 15.58 -7.39
N PRO A 109 11.55 16.54 -8.01
CA PRO A 109 12.70 16.22 -8.84
C PRO A 109 13.87 15.79 -7.97
N ASN A 110 14.74 14.97 -8.54
CA ASN A 110 15.97 14.53 -7.90
C ASN A 110 15.80 13.81 -6.53
N PHE A 111 14.72 13.04 -6.37
CA PHE A 111 14.45 12.18 -5.24
C PHE A 111 15.61 11.16 -5.03
N PRO A 112 16.37 11.26 -3.92
CA PRO A 112 17.56 10.44 -3.71
C PRO A 112 17.18 9.07 -3.13
N MET A 113 17.77 8.01 -3.69
CA MET A 113 17.61 6.64 -3.22
C MET A 113 18.98 5.95 -3.16
N SER A 114 19.26 5.25 -2.06
CA SER A 114 20.48 4.44 -1.94
C SER A 114 20.54 3.37 -3.04
N VAL A 115 21.72 3.16 -3.64
CA VAL A 115 21.92 2.05 -4.61
C VAL A 115 21.73 0.66 -4.00
N LYS A 116 21.72 0.55 -2.66
CA LYS A 116 21.48 -0.70 -1.93
C LYS A 116 19.99 -0.98 -1.69
N ALA A 117 19.13 0.00 -1.89
CA ALA A 117 17.69 -0.17 -1.81
C ALA A 117 17.16 -0.62 -3.19
N ASN A 118 16.11 -1.44 -3.17
CA ASN A 118 15.40 -1.88 -4.37
C ASN A 118 13.89 -1.65 -4.26
N GLU A 119 13.41 -1.04 -3.18
CA GLU A 119 12.01 -0.71 -2.97
C GLU A 119 11.87 0.75 -2.53
N ILE A 120 10.90 1.45 -3.14
CA ILE A 120 10.37 2.72 -2.66
C ILE A 120 8.90 2.51 -2.28
N GLU A 121 8.58 2.79 -1.02
CA GLU A 121 7.22 2.81 -0.50
C GLU A 121 6.71 4.25 -0.48
N PHE A 122 5.50 4.46 -1.00
CA PHE A 122 4.74 5.69 -0.84
C PHE A 122 3.51 5.42 0.00
N GLU A 123 3.42 6.05 1.16
CA GLU A 123 2.25 6.06 2.04
C GLU A 123 1.57 7.43 1.95
N LEU A 124 0.40 7.47 1.30
CA LEU A 124 -0.38 8.70 1.12
C LEU A 124 -1.57 8.65 2.05
N SER A 125 -1.73 9.65 2.91
CA SER A 125 -2.87 9.74 3.82
C SER A 125 -3.62 11.05 3.65
N TRP A 126 -4.93 11.04 3.88
CA TRP A 126 -5.79 12.22 3.74
C TRP A 126 -7.07 12.09 4.55
N HIS A 127 -7.77 13.20 4.75
CA HIS A 127 -9.09 13.22 5.36
C HIS A 127 -10.18 13.37 4.28
N GLY A 128 -11.23 12.57 4.40
CA GLY A 128 -12.45 12.79 3.61
C GLY A 128 -13.16 14.06 4.01
N LYS A 129 -14.23 14.41 3.29
CA LYS A 129 -15.10 15.51 3.70
C LYS A 129 -15.72 15.19 5.07
N PRO A 130 -15.72 16.14 6.01
CA PRO A 130 -16.36 15.94 7.30
C PRO A 130 -17.88 15.83 7.14
N HIS A 131 -18.52 15.01 7.99
CA HIS A 131 -19.98 14.86 7.96
C HIS A 131 -20.70 16.00 8.69
N SER A 132 -20.00 16.74 9.57
CA SER A 132 -20.47 17.95 10.23
C SER A 132 -19.30 18.92 10.42
N LYS A 133 -19.57 20.21 10.70
CA LYS A 133 -18.51 21.23 10.86
C LYS A 133 -17.60 21.03 12.08
N GLU A 134 -18.02 20.18 13.03
CA GLU A 134 -17.38 20.00 14.33
C GLU A 134 -16.43 18.80 14.38
N VAL A 135 -16.45 17.95 13.34
CA VAL A 135 -15.70 16.69 13.32
C VAL A 135 -14.81 16.68 12.09
N GLN A 136 -13.54 16.29 12.24
CA GLN A 136 -12.69 16.04 11.08
C GLN A 136 -13.24 14.87 10.26
N GLY A 137 -13.13 14.93 8.94
CA GLY A 137 -13.55 13.79 8.12
C GLY A 137 -12.72 12.55 8.40
N ARG A 138 -13.23 11.37 8.04
CA ARG A 138 -12.50 10.10 8.24
C ARG A 138 -11.10 10.19 7.59
N LYS A 139 -10.05 9.79 8.32
CA LYS A 139 -8.70 9.60 7.77
C LYS A 139 -8.66 8.33 6.93
N TYR A 140 -8.09 8.43 5.73
CA TYR A 140 -7.86 7.36 4.76
C TYR A 140 -6.37 7.28 4.45
N LYS A 141 -5.93 6.12 3.95
CA LYS A 141 -4.55 5.87 3.55
C LYS A 141 -4.50 4.88 2.39
N GLU A 142 -3.56 5.11 1.47
CA GLU A 142 -3.16 4.15 0.44
C GLU A 142 -1.63 4.02 0.43
N THR A 143 -1.15 2.81 0.17
CA THR A 143 0.29 2.51 0.10
C THR A 143 0.64 1.92 -1.26
N PHE A 144 1.72 2.41 -1.87
CA PHE A 144 2.23 1.98 -3.18
C PHE A 144 3.68 1.55 -3.06
N TYR A 145 4.04 0.43 -3.70
CA TYR A 145 5.39 -0.14 -3.68
C TYR A 145 5.97 -0.15 -5.09
N PHE A 146 7.08 0.56 -5.27
CA PHE A 146 7.85 0.54 -6.50
C PHE A 146 9.12 -0.25 -6.28
N PHE A 147 9.30 -1.30 -7.07
CA PHE A 147 10.53 -2.07 -7.10
C PHE A 147 11.44 -1.54 -8.20
N THR A 148 12.72 -1.35 -7.90
CA THR A 148 13.72 -0.83 -8.82
C THR A 148 14.80 -1.89 -9.04
N ASP A 149 15.17 -2.12 -10.30
CA ASP A 149 16.32 -2.97 -10.65
C ASP A 149 17.66 -2.36 -10.17
#